data_AF-E7C236-F1
#
_entry.id   AF-E7C236-F1
#
_cell.length_a   1.000
_cell.length_b   1.000
_cell.length_c   1.000
_cell.angle_alpha   90.00
_cell.angle_beta   90.00
_cell.angle_gamma   90.00
#
_symmetry.space_group_name_H-M   'P 1'
#
loop_
_entity.id
_entity.type
_entity.pdbx_description
1 polymer ?
#
loop_
_entity_poly.entity_id
_entity_poly.type
_entity_poly.pdbx_seq_one_letter_code
_entity_poly.pdbx_strand_id
1 'polypeptide(L)'
;MTLVEVMLAVVIFVIAIFSILALVNQTLNTVKAIQRQTPDLGALAGRTLLELPVPEGELDIGLTDPIDPDFGKNAGADRPIYPNAWWKRDLIALDETNGLYQASVIVEDEVIRKNKNSPSIFVEYELRFLMFRPDLAKSLLGEGTN
;
A
#
# COMPACT_ATOMS: atom_id res chain seq x y z
N MET A 1 -41.07 37.23 -28.65
CA MET A 1 -40.44 36.45 -27.57
C MET A 1 -41.31 36.59 -26.34
N THR A 2 -41.80 35.49 -25.76
CA THR A 2 -42.84 35.54 -24.70
C THR A 2 -42.23 35.36 -23.31
N LEU A 3 -42.93 35.82 -22.26
CA LEU A 3 -42.52 35.62 -20.85
C LEU A 3 -42.28 34.13 -20.52
N VAL A 4 -43.07 33.24 -21.12
CA VAL A 4 -42.97 31.78 -20.96
C VAL A 4 -41.62 31.25 -21.46
N GLU A 5 -41.15 31.76 -22.60
CA GLU A 5 -39.88 31.35 -23.20
C GLU A 5 -38.69 31.73 -22.30
N VAL A 6 -38.71 32.94 -21.75
CA VAL A 6 -37.67 33.41 -20.82
C VAL A 6 -37.67 32.60 -19.53
N MET A 7 -38.85 32.30 -18.98
CA MET A 7 -38.95 31.46 -17.76
C MET A 7 -38.43 30.04 -17.99
N LEU A 8 -38.74 29.44 -19.15
CA LEU A 8 -38.26 28.11 -19.49
C LEU A 8 -36.73 28.08 -19.61
N ALA A 9 -36.14 29.10 -20.26
CA ALA A 9 -34.70 29.23 -20.39
C ALA A 9 -34.00 29.33 -19.02
N VAL A 10 -34.55 30.10 -18.08
CA VAL A 10 -34.00 30.23 -16.72
C VAL A 10 -34.04 28.89 -15.97
N VAL A 11 -35.13 28.14 -16.07
CA VAL A 11 -35.24 26.82 -15.40
C VAL A 11 -34.21 25.84 -15.95
N ILE A 12 -34.08 25.74 -17.28
CA ILE A 12 -33.09 24.84 -17.90
C ILE A 12 -31.67 25.26 -17.51
N PHE A 13 -31.38 26.56 -17.48
CA PHE A 13 -30.07 27.08 -17.10
C PHE A 13 -29.69 26.71 -15.66
N VAL A 14 -30.63 26.83 -14.72
CA VAL A 14 -30.41 26.46 -13.32
C VAL A 14 -30.15 24.96 -13.18
N ILE A 15 -30.96 24.11 -13.83
CA ILE A 15 -30.75 22.66 -13.83
C ILE A 15 -29.37 22.31 -14.39
N ALA A 16 -28.99 22.91 -15.52
CA ALA A 16 -27.71 22.67 -16.16
C ALA A 16 -26.53 23.01 -15.22
N ILE A 17 -26.58 24.15 -14.51
CA ILE A 17 -25.54 24.52 -13.54
C ILE A 17 -25.42 23.50 -12.42
N PHE A 18 -26.54 23.09 -11.81
CA PHE A 18 -26.51 22.12 -10.72
C PHE A 18 -26.01 20.75 -11.18
N SER A 19 -26.39 20.32 -12.39
CA SER A 19 -25.89 19.08 -12.98
C SER A 19 -24.38 19.13 -13.24
N ILE A 20 -23.86 20.24 -13.77
CA ILE A 20 -22.41 20.43 -13.97
C ILE A 20 -21.69 20.40 -12.63
N LEU A 21 -22.20 21.10 -11.61
CA LEU A 21 -21.57 21.14 -10.29
C LEU A 21 -21.55 19.76 -9.62
N ALA A 22 -22.62 18.98 -9.77
CA ALA A 22 -22.69 17.60 -9.29
C ALA A 22 -21.65 16.70 -9.99
N LEU A 23 -21.52 16.82 -11.32
CA LEU A 23 -20.54 16.07 -12.09
C LEU A 23 -19.09 16.43 -11.72
N VAL A 24 -18.79 17.72 -11.54
CA VAL A 24 -17.47 18.18 -11.10
C VAL A 24 -17.15 17.67 -9.70
N ASN A 25 -18.11 17.68 -8.78
CA ASN A 25 -17.89 17.15 -7.44
C ASN A 25 -17.62 15.62 -7.47
N GLN A 26 -18.37 14.88 -8.29
CA GLN A 26 -18.15 13.45 -8.46
C GLN A 26 -16.76 13.15 -9.04
N THR A 27 -16.35 13.85 -10.10
CA THR A 27 -15.03 13.68 -10.71
C THR A 27 -13.89 14.04 -9.75
N LEU A 28 -14.00 15.13 -9.00
CA LEU A 28 -13.02 15.49 -7.96
C LEU A 28 -12.92 14.42 -6.86
N ASN A 29 -14.03 13.81 -6.47
CA ASN A 29 -14.02 12.72 -5.49
C ASN A 29 -13.32 11.47 -6.04
N THR A 30 -13.54 11.13 -7.31
CA THR A 30 -12.84 10.03 -7.98
C THR A 30 -11.34 10.32 -8.11
N VAL A 31 -10.95 11.53 -8.50
CA VAL A 31 -9.54 11.92 -8.60
C VAL A 31 -8.87 11.86 -7.23
N LYS A 32 -9.53 12.32 -6.16
CA LYS A 32 -9.00 12.19 -4.79
C LYS A 32 -8.86 10.74 -4.33
N ALA A 33 -9.69 9.83 -4.84
CA ALA A 33 -9.55 8.40 -4.58
C ALA A 33 -8.35 7.81 -5.33
N ILE A 34 -8.10 8.24 -6.57
CA ILE A 34 -6.93 7.84 -7.38
C ILE A 34 -5.62 8.44 -6.84
N GLN A 35 -5.66 9.67 -6.31
CA GLN A 35 -4.52 10.34 -5.70
C GLN A 35 -4.11 9.78 -4.34
N ARG A 36 -4.88 8.85 -3.74
CA ARG A 36 -4.37 8.13 -2.57
C ARG A 36 -3.14 7.37 -3.02
N GLN A 37 -1.98 7.77 -2.48
CA GLN A 37 -0.73 7.07 -2.71
C GLN A 37 -0.87 5.67 -2.12
N THR A 38 -1.12 4.69 -2.98
CA THR A 38 -0.97 3.29 -2.62
C THR A 38 0.53 2.99 -2.52
N PRO A 39 0.98 2.24 -1.50
CA PRO A 39 2.36 1.79 -1.43
C PRO A 39 2.76 1.05 -2.71
N ASP A 40 3.87 1.45 -3.33
CA ASP A 40 4.41 0.70 -4.45
C ASP A 40 5.16 -0.53 -3.92
N LEU A 41 4.53 -1.70 -4.08
CA LEU A 41 5.07 -2.99 -3.65
C LEU A 41 6.42 -3.30 -4.32
N GLY A 42 6.62 -2.86 -5.56
CA GLY A 42 7.86 -3.10 -6.30
C GLY A 42 9.01 -2.28 -5.72
N ALA A 43 8.76 -1.02 -5.41
CA ALA A 43 9.72 -0.16 -4.74
C ALA A 43 10.05 -0.66 -3.32
N LEU A 44 9.03 -1.11 -2.58
CA LEU A 44 9.20 -1.70 -1.23
C LEU A 44 10.00 -3.01 -1.27
N ALA A 45 9.69 -3.91 -2.21
CA ALA A 45 10.45 -5.14 -2.43
C ALA A 45 11.90 -4.85 -2.85
N GLY A 46 12.12 -3.88 -3.74
CA GLY A 46 13.46 -3.46 -4.14
C GLY A 46 14.29 -2.93 -2.97
N ARG A 47 13.68 -2.11 -2.10
CA ARG A 47 14.32 -1.60 -0.88
C ARG A 47 14.68 -2.73 0.07
N THR A 48 13.77 -3.66 0.32
CA THR A 48 13.98 -4.80 1.24
C THR A 48 14.97 -5.85 0.72
N LEU A 49 15.19 -5.92 -0.60
CA LEU A 49 16.24 -6.71 -1.22
C LEU A 49 17.65 -6.17 -0.96
N LEU A 50 17.77 -4.83 -0.93
CA LEU A 50 19.05 -4.11 -0.79
C LEU A 50 19.40 -3.83 0.67
N GLU A 51 18.42 -3.40 1.44
CA GLU A 51 18.54 -3.04 2.85
C GLU A 51 17.59 -3.88 3.68
N LEU A 52 18.13 -4.56 4.69
CA LEU A 52 17.31 -5.29 5.64
C LEU A 52 16.59 -4.31 6.55
N PRO A 53 15.26 -4.42 6.70
CA PRO A 53 14.54 -3.54 7.60
C PRO A 53 14.95 -3.80 9.06
N VAL A 54 15.04 -2.74 9.85
CA VAL A 54 15.28 -2.77 11.31
C VAL A 54 14.05 -3.39 12.00
N PRO A 55 14.16 -4.22 13.07
CA PRO A 55 15.30 -4.46 13.97
C PRO A 55 16.36 -5.42 13.45
N GLU A 56 15.94 -6.47 12.76
CA GLU A 56 16.61 -6.98 11.57
C GLU A 56 18.12 -7.28 11.63
N GLY A 57 18.86 -6.39 10.97
CA GLY A 57 19.68 -6.85 9.87
C GLY A 57 20.99 -7.50 10.25
N GLU A 58 21.21 -8.80 10.35
CA GLU A 58 20.56 -10.12 10.16
C GLU A 58 19.21 -10.38 9.46
N LEU A 59 19.24 -11.34 8.52
CA LEU A 59 18.07 -11.93 7.86
C LEU A 59 17.59 -13.12 8.67
N ASP A 60 16.48 -12.98 9.39
CA ASP A 60 15.80 -14.14 9.97
C ASP A 60 14.84 -14.77 8.95
N ILE A 61 14.61 -16.08 9.07
CA ILE A 61 13.66 -16.85 8.26
C ILE A 61 12.31 -16.79 8.97
N GLY A 62 11.24 -16.52 8.21
CA GLY A 62 9.88 -16.43 8.73
C GLY A 62 9.28 -15.03 8.63
N LEU A 63 8.25 -14.80 9.43
CA LEU A 63 7.43 -13.58 9.42
C LEU A 63 8.08 -12.49 10.26
N THR A 64 8.42 -11.38 9.62
CA THR A 64 8.99 -10.19 10.25
C THR A 64 8.02 -9.02 10.15
N ASP A 65 7.86 -8.29 11.26
CA ASP A 65 7.18 -7.01 11.35
C ASP A 65 8.23 -5.86 11.42
N PRO A 66 8.55 -5.22 10.28
CA PRO A 66 9.63 -4.25 10.16
C PRO A 66 9.25 -2.87 10.70
N ILE A 67 10.22 -2.12 11.21
CA ILE A 67 10.06 -0.71 11.58
C ILE A 67 10.32 0.15 10.34
N ASP A 68 9.30 0.89 9.90
CA ASP A 68 9.39 1.74 8.71
C ASP A 68 8.75 3.11 8.94
N PRO A 69 9.53 4.22 8.92
CA PRO A 69 9.00 5.57 9.15
C PRO A 69 7.99 6.02 8.10
N ASP A 70 8.02 5.43 6.90
CA ASP A 70 7.11 5.77 5.82
C ASP A 70 5.69 5.21 6.05
N PHE A 71 5.54 4.21 6.93
CA PHE A 71 4.30 3.51 7.22
C PHE A 71 3.82 3.78 8.64
N GLY A 72 2.65 4.40 8.78
CA GLY A 72 2.16 4.87 10.07
C GLY A 72 1.90 3.77 11.10
N LYS A 73 1.60 2.55 10.65
CA LYS A 73 1.32 1.40 11.51
C LYS A 73 2.53 0.49 11.77
N ASN A 74 3.67 0.71 11.09
CA ASN A 74 4.95 -0.01 11.31
C ASN A 74 5.89 0.78 12.24
N ALA A 75 5.36 1.26 13.37
CA ALA A 75 6.06 2.18 14.27
C ALA A 75 6.59 3.44 13.55
N GLY A 76 5.73 4.01 12.70
CA GLY A 76 6.06 5.12 11.79
C GLY A 76 6.54 6.41 12.46
N ALA A 77 7.13 7.29 11.65
CA ALA A 77 7.57 8.62 12.07
C ALA A 77 6.37 9.56 12.33
N ASP A 78 6.62 10.77 12.87
CA ASP A 78 5.59 11.80 13.13
C ASP A 78 4.71 12.16 11.91
N ARG A 79 5.21 11.91 10.69
CA ARG A 79 4.52 12.22 9.41
C ARG A 79 4.77 11.10 8.38
N PRO A 80 4.09 9.96 8.51
CA PRO A 80 4.26 8.84 7.58
C PRO A 80 3.61 9.16 6.21
N ILE A 81 4.22 8.67 5.14
CA ILE A 81 3.70 8.80 3.76
C ILE A 81 2.43 7.95 3.60
N TYR A 82 2.42 6.77 4.23
CA TYR A 82 1.31 5.82 4.25
C TYR A 82 0.77 5.69 5.68
N PRO A 83 -0.04 6.65 6.17
CA PRO A 83 -0.44 6.73 7.57
C PRO A 83 -1.30 5.56 8.05
N ASN A 84 -2.08 4.95 7.16
CA ASN A 84 -3.04 3.90 7.50
C ASN A 84 -2.59 2.50 7.08
N ALA A 85 -1.42 2.40 6.45
CA ALA A 85 -0.88 1.16 5.94
C ALA A 85 0.15 0.58 6.90
N TRP A 86 0.19 -0.74 6.94
CA TRP A 86 1.25 -1.52 7.56
C TRP A 86 1.76 -2.55 6.57
N TRP A 87 2.97 -3.03 6.78
CA TRP A 87 3.54 -4.07 5.93
C TRP A 87 4.34 -5.08 6.74
N LYS A 88 4.48 -6.27 6.20
CA LYS A 88 5.29 -7.35 6.77
C LYS A 88 6.01 -8.09 5.67
N ARG A 89 7.09 -8.77 6.06
CA ARG A 89 7.89 -9.61 5.17
C ARG A 89 7.84 -11.03 5.67
N ASP A 90 7.68 -11.98 4.78
CA ASP A 90 7.81 -13.41 5.09
C ASP A 90 8.88 -14.00 4.19
N LEU A 91 9.88 -14.64 4.78
CA LEU A 91 10.95 -15.31 4.05
C LEU A 91 10.90 -16.81 4.30
N ILE A 92 10.71 -17.58 3.23
CA ILE A 92 10.60 -19.03 3.27
C ILE A 92 11.75 -19.64 2.48
N ALA A 93 12.50 -20.56 3.10
CA ALA A 93 13.47 -21.38 2.37
C ALA A 93 12.71 -22.39 1.52
N LEU A 94 12.86 -22.32 0.19
CA LEU A 94 12.33 -23.35 -0.71
C LEU A 94 13.26 -24.56 -0.73
N ASP A 95 14.55 -24.29 -0.60
CA ASP A 95 15.60 -25.29 -0.46
C ASP A 95 16.74 -24.69 0.36
N GLU A 96 16.85 -25.10 1.62
CA GLU A 96 17.85 -24.62 2.59
C GLU A 96 19.29 -24.88 2.11
N THR A 97 19.50 -25.95 1.33
CA THR A 97 20.81 -26.36 0.83
C THR A 97 21.27 -25.59 -0.40
N ASN A 98 20.33 -25.16 -1.24
CA ASN A 98 20.64 -24.46 -2.50
C ASN A 98 20.58 -22.94 -2.37
N GLY A 99 20.20 -22.40 -1.22
CA GLY A 99 20.13 -20.95 -1.00
C GLY A 99 19.03 -20.27 -1.80
N LEU A 100 17.98 -21.02 -2.15
CA LEU A 100 16.80 -20.50 -2.83
C LEU A 100 15.71 -20.20 -1.80
N TYR A 101 15.31 -18.93 -1.76
CA TYR A 101 14.30 -18.43 -0.84
C TYR A 101 13.16 -17.78 -1.61
N GLN A 102 11.95 -17.88 -1.08
CA GLN A 102 10.81 -17.09 -1.49
C GLN A 102 10.59 -15.99 -0.47
N ALA A 103 10.63 -14.75 -0.93
CA ALA A 103 10.25 -13.61 -0.12
C ALA A 103 8.84 -13.15 -0.51
N SER A 104 8.01 -12.92 0.48
CA SER A 104 6.66 -12.38 0.33
C SER A 104 6.60 -11.06 1.09
N VAL A 105 6.21 -9.99 0.40
CA VAL A 105 5.96 -8.68 0.99
C VAL A 105 4.46 -8.48 0.98
N ILE A 106 3.89 -8.32 2.17
CA ILE A 106 2.46 -8.16 2.36
C ILE A 106 2.22 -6.77 2.92
N VAL A 107 1.39 -5.98 2.25
CA VAL A 107 0.98 -4.64 2.66
C VAL A 107 -0.51 -4.66 2.91
N GLU A 108 -0.94 -4.20 4.08
CA GLU A 108 -2.35 -4.02 4.39
C GLU A 108 -2.62 -2.53 4.63
N ASP A 109 -3.51 -1.97 3.81
CA ASP A 109 -3.92 -0.57 3.87
C ASP A 109 -5.36 -0.45 4.38
N GLU A 110 -5.56 0.40 5.38
CA GLU A 110 -6.88 0.75 5.88
C GLU A 110 -7.45 1.96 5.12
N VAL A 111 -8.41 1.66 4.25
CA VAL A 111 -9.13 2.63 3.45
C VAL A 111 -10.26 3.22 4.30
N ILE A 112 -9.96 4.30 5.01
CA ILE A 112 -10.96 5.08 5.76
C ILE A 112 -11.94 5.73 4.76
N ARG A 113 -13.23 5.36 4.84
CA ARG A 113 -14.29 5.96 4.01
C ARG A 113 -14.66 7.34 4.52
N LYS A 114 -15.07 8.24 3.62
CA LYS A 114 -15.54 9.59 3.97
C LYS A 114 -16.78 9.59 4.87
N ASN A 115 -17.59 8.54 4.80
CA ASN A 115 -18.74 8.38 5.68
C ASN A 115 -18.30 7.70 6.99
N LYS A 116 -18.30 8.45 8.10
CA LYS A 116 -17.92 7.96 9.44
C LYS A 116 -18.80 6.80 9.94
N ASN A 117 -19.99 6.60 9.37
CA ASN A 117 -20.88 5.50 9.73
C ASN A 117 -20.66 4.23 8.91
N SER A 118 -19.77 4.26 7.91
CA SER A 118 -19.39 3.07 7.15
C SER A 118 -18.12 2.47 7.73
N PRO A 119 -18.03 1.13 7.86
CA PRO A 119 -16.80 0.50 8.31
C PRO A 119 -15.65 0.83 7.34
N SER A 120 -14.43 0.95 7.87
CA SER A 120 -13.21 0.99 7.07
C SER A 120 -13.08 -0.31 6.28
N ILE A 121 -12.47 -0.22 5.10
CA ILE A 121 -12.13 -1.39 4.30
C ILE A 121 -10.64 -1.64 4.49
N PHE A 122 -10.28 -2.90 4.74
CA PHE A 122 -8.89 -3.33 4.71
C PHE A 122 -8.61 -3.91 3.33
N VAL A 123 -7.56 -3.42 2.69
CA VAL A 123 -7.10 -3.94 1.40
C VAL A 123 -5.72 -4.51 1.61
N GLU A 124 -5.58 -5.79 1.33
CA GLU A 124 -4.31 -6.50 1.39
C GLU A 124 -3.72 -6.60 -0.03
N TYR A 125 -2.43 -6.31 -0.13
CA TYR A 125 -1.64 -6.46 -1.33
C TYR A 125 -0.45 -7.37 -1.02
N GLU A 126 -0.22 -8.37 -1.85
CA GLU A 126 0.87 -9.31 -1.67
C GLU A 126 1.73 -9.37 -2.92
N LEU A 127 3.05 -9.25 -2.74
CA LEU A 127 4.06 -9.48 -3.76
C LEU A 127 4.98 -10.61 -3.33
N ARG A 128 5.07 -11.65 -4.17
CA ARG A 128 5.98 -12.79 -3.96
C ARG A 128 7.07 -12.77 -5.03
N PHE A 129 8.31 -12.95 -4.61
CA PHE A 129 9.44 -13.08 -5.52
C PHE A 129 10.45 -14.10 -5.03
N LEU A 130 11.17 -14.68 -5.97
CA LEU A 130 12.24 -15.62 -5.71
C LEU A 130 13.55 -14.87 -5.54
N MET A 131 14.33 -15.31 -4.55
CA MET A 131 15.60 -14.71 -4.20
C MET A 131 16.64 -15.82 -4.05
N PHE A 132 17.79 -15.62 -4.68
CA PHE A 132 18.93 -16.51 -4.52
C PHE A 132 19.95 -15.85 -3.58
N ARG A 133 20.18 -16.44 -2.42
CA ARG A 133 21.11 -15.94 -1.40
C ARG A 133 22.04 -17.06 -0.93
N PRO A 134 23.18 -17.25 -1.61
CA PRO A 134 24.13 -18.30 -1.27
C PRO A 134 24.81 -18.06 0.09
N ASP A 135 24.81 -16.83 0.59
CA ASP A 135 25.40 -16.47 1.89
C ASP A 135 24.59 -17.07 3.06
N LEU A 136 23.26 -17.17 2.88
CA LEU A 136 22.31 -17.69 3.87
C LEU A 136 22.38 -19.22 3.94
N ALA A 137 22.49 -19.89 2.79
CA ALA A 137 22.75 -21.33 2.74
C ALA A 137 24.05 -21.70 3.45
N LYS A 138 25.11 -20.89 3.30
CA LYS A 138 26.39 -21.12 4.00
C LYS A 138 26.30 -20.93 5.51
N SER A 139 25.50 -19.98 5.99
CA SER A 139 25.26 -19.76 7.43
C SER A 139 24.47 -20.93 8.04
N LEU A 140 23.37 -21.35 7.40
CA LEU A 140 22.57 -22.50 7.86
C LEU A 140 23.34 -23.83 7.80
N LEU A 141 24.23 -24.01 6.82
CA LEU A 141 25.10 -25.18 6.72
C LEU A 141 26.38 -25.06 7.57
N GLY A 142 26.70 -23.87 8.10
CA GLY A 142 27.99 -23.51 8.69
C GLY A 142 28.03 -23.53 10.22
N GLU A 143 26.89 -23.51 10.92
CA GLU A 143 26.82 -23.67 12.39
C GLU A 143 26.78 -25.15 12.85
N GLY A 144 27.48 -26.02 12.12
CA GLY A 144 27.66 -27.43 12.47
C GLY A 144 29.05 -27.79 12.99
N THR A 145 29.97 -26.83 13.15
CA THR A 145 31.34 -27.09 13.64
C THR A 145 31.89 -25.89 14.41
N ASN A 146 31.77 -25.92 15.74
CA ASN A 146 32.84 -25.65 16.70
C ASN A 146 32.41 -26.10 18.10
#